data_AF-A0A3D0Z595-F1
#
_entry.id   AF-A0A3D0Z595-F1
#
_cell.length_a   1.000
_cell.length_b   1.000
_cell.length_c   1.000
_cell.angle_alpha   90.00
_cell.angle_beta   90.00
_cell.angle_gamma   90.00
#
_symmetry.space_group_name_H-M   'P 1'
#
loop_
_entity.id
_entity.type
_entity.pdbx_description
1 polymer ?
#
loop_
_entity_poly.entity_id
_entity_poly.type
_entity_poly.pdbx_seq_one_letter_code
_entity_poly.pdbx_strand_id
1 'polypeptide(L)' 'MQEKPSVCILTSVHRSSDVRIYQKQARSLAGAGYPVTLISPGSPPEERSDVRFIEFKKPKSRFLRILLSPFQIL' A
#
# COMPACT_ATOMS: atom_id res chain seq x y z
N MET A 1 19.66 -16.80 -11.67
CA MET A 1 18.24 -16.48 -11.41
C MET A 1 18.09 -14.98 -11.55
N GLN A 2 17.12 -14.49 -12.32
CA GLN A 2 16.91 -13.06 -12.50
C GLN A 2 16.22 -12.51 -11.25
N GLU A 3 16.75 -11.41 -10.69
CA GLU A 3 16.20 -10.78 -9.50
C GLU A 3 14.77 -10.27 -9.78
N LYS A 4 13.85 -10.48 -8.84
CA LYS A 4 12.45 -10.07 -9.05
C LYS A 4 12.33 -8.55 -9.00
N PRO A 5 11.55 -7.93 -9.91
CA PRO A 5 11.34 -6.49 -9.86
C PRO A 5 10.58 -6.08 -8.59
N SER A 6 10.90 -4.89 -8.08
CA SER A 6 10.15 -4.29 -6.97
C SER A 6 8.75 -3.85 -7.41
N VAL A 7 7.75 -4.09 -6.57
CA VAL A 7 6.36 -3.71 -6.84
C VAL A 7 5.89 -2.68 -5.82
N CYS A 8 5.47 -1.51 -6.32
CA CYS A 8 4.83 -0.47 -5.51
C CYS A 8 3.33 -0.44 -5.80
N ILE A 9 2.52 -0.56 -4.75
CA ILE A 9 1.07 -0.43 -4.81
C ILE A 9 0.70 0.82 -4.04
N LEU A 10 0.02 1.76 -4.70
CA LEU A 10 -0.47 2.99 -4.09
C LEU A 10 -2.01 3.01 -4.08
N THR A 11 -2.58 3.31 -2.92
CA THR A 11 -4.00 3.60 -2.81
C THR A 11 -4.27 4.85 -1.97
N SER A 12 -5.21 5.68 -2.41
CA SER A 12 -5.63 6.90 -1.72
C SER A 12 -6.92 6.75 -0.91
N VAL A 13 -7.64 5.65 -1.11
CA VAL A 13 -8.97 5.45 -0.54
C VAL A 13 -8.98 4.31 0.45
N HIS A 14 -8.36 3.20 0.07
CA HIS A 14 -8.39 1.93 0.78
C HIS A 14 -7.36 1.93 1.89
N ARG A 15 -7.69 1.27 3.01
CA ARG A 15 -6.74 1.09 4.10
C ARG A 15 -5.73 0.01 3.72
N SER A 16 -4.59 0.03 4.40
CA SER A 16 -3.54 -1.00 4.36
C SER A 16 -4.04 -2.45 4.53
N SER A 17 -5.19 -2.65 5.17
CA SER A 17 -5.80 -3.96 5.44
C SER A 17 -6.95 -4.33 4.48
N ASP A 18 -7.20 -3.54 3.43
CA ASP A 18 -8.28 -3.84 2.47
C ASP A 18 -8.05 -5.20 1.80
N VAL A 19 -9.04 -6.10 1.91
CA VAL A 19 -8.95 -7.49 1.41
C VAL A 19 -8.59 -7.55 -0.08
N ARG A 20 -9.00 -6.57 -0.89
CA ARG A 20 -8.73 -6.57 -2.33
C ARG A 20 -7.29 -6.24 -2.64
N ILE A 21 -6.71 -5.28 -1.93
CA ILE A 21 -5.37 -4.77 -2.20
C ILE A 21 -4.33 -5.53 -1.38
N TYR A 22 -4.56 -5.68 -0.09
CA TYR A 22 -3.60 -6.36 0.78
C TYR A 22 -3.65 -7.87 0.62
N GLN A 23 -4.78 -8.50 0.99
CA GLN A 23 -4.83 -9.97 1.03
C GLN A 23 -4.67 -10.60 -0.36
N LYS A 24 -5.41 -10.10 -1.36
CA LYS A 24 -5.42 -10.73 -2.69
C LYS A 24 -4.24 -10.34 -3.57
N GLN A 25 -3.72 -9.12 -3.47
CA GLN A 25 -2.64 -8.64 -4.34
C GLN A 25 -1.30 -8.59 -3.63
N ALA A 26 -1.12 -7.70 -2.66
CA ALA A 26 0.18 -7.44 -2.03
C ALA A 26 0.75 -8.70 -1.34
N ARG A 27 -0.07 -9.41 -0.56
CA ARG A 27 0.33 -10.64 0.13
C ARG A 27 0.64 -11.77 -0.85
N SER A 28 -0.13 -11.92 -1.92
CA SER A 28 0.13 -12.93 -2.96
C SER A 28 1.45 -12.67 -3.68
N LEU A 29 1.75 -11.42 -4.02
CA LEU A 29 3.02 -11.04 -4.65
C LEU A 29 4.20 -11.22 -3.71
N ALA A 30 4.06 -10.81 -2.44
CA ALA A 30 5.09 -11.01 -1.43
C ALA A 30 5.34 -12.52 -1.18
N GLY A 31 4.28 -13.34 -1.09
CA GLY A 31 4.39 -14.79 -0.96
C GLY A 31 5.01 -15.48 -2.17
N ALA A 32 4.91 -14.87 -3.36
CA ALA A 32 5.66 -15.31 -4.54
C ALA A 32 7.13 -14.82 -4.51
N GLY A 33 7.57 -14.07 -3.50
CA GLY A 33 8.95 -13.59 -3.33
C GLY A 33 9.26 -12.26 -4.02
N TYR A 34 8.24 -11.49 -4.42
CA TYR A 34 8.47 -10.13 -4.91
C TYR A 34 8.74 -9.16 -3.74
N PRO A 35 9.65 -8.18 -3.87
CA PRO A 35 9.76 -7.09 -2.93
C PRO A 35 8.57 -6.14 -3.12
N VAL A 36 7.62 -6.15 -2.18
CA VAL A 36 6.36 -5.39 -2.29
C VAL A 36 6.32 -4.26 -1.27
N THR A 37 5.97 -3.05 -1.74
CA THR A 37 5.63 -1.91 -0.88
C THR A 37 4.18 -1.47 -1.12
N LEU A 38 3.38 -1.37 -0.06
CA LEU A 38 2.02 -0.85 -0.08
C LEU A 38 1.97 0.53 0.59
N ILE A 39 1.69 1.55 -0.21
CA ILE A 39 1.46 2.92 0.24
C ILE A 39 -0.04 3.15 0.38
N SER A 40 -0.52 3.43 1.58
CA SER A 40 -1.95 3.54 1.84
C SER A 40 -2.28 4.40 3.06
N PRO A 41 -3.50 4.97 3.14
CA PRO A 41 -3.94 5.64 4.35
C PRO A 41 -4.25 4.67 5.49
N GLY A 42 -3.85 5.05 6.71
CA GLY A 42 -4.11 4.30 7.93
C GLY A 42 -3.04 3.25 8.25
N SER A 43 -3.10 2.73 9.47
CA SER A 43 -2.04 1.89 10.04
C SER A 43 -2.01 0.50 9.41
N PRO A 44 -0.83 -0.12 9.27
CA PRO A 44 -0.70 -1.48 8.75
C PRO A 44 -1.51 -2.50 9.57
N PRO A 45 -1.90 -3.63 8.96
CA PRO A 45 -2.50 -4.73 9.70
C PRO A 45 -1.53 -5.26 10.77
N GLU A 46 -2.05 -5.74 11.90
CA GLU A 46 -1.25 -6.31 13.00
C GLU A 46 -0.57 -7.63 12.62
N GLU A 47 -1.04 -8.30 11.58
CA GLU A 47 -0.45 -9.54 11.06
C GLU A 47 0.94 -9.26 10.46
N ARG A 48 1.94 -10.05 10.85
CA ARG A 48 3.27 -10.00 10.22
C ARG A 48 3.17 -10.47 8.76
N SER A 49 3.65 -9.65 7.83
CA SER A 49 3.79 -10.02 6.42
C SER A 49 5.04 -9.42 5.80
N ASP A 50 5.55 -10.05 4.74
CA ASP A 50 6.72 -9.59 3.99
C ASP A 50 6.43 -8.37 3.07
N VAL A 51 5.25 -7.76 3.23
CA VAL A 51 4.87 -6.50 2.57
C VAL A 51 5.38 -5.34 3.42
N ARG A 52 6.13 -4.43 2.80
CA ARG A 52 6.49 -3.14 3.42
C ARG A 52 5.31 -2.18 3.35
N PHE A 53 5.00 -1.50 4.45
CA PHE A 53 3.92 -0.51 4.48
C PHE A 53 4.45 0.90 4.64
N ILE A 54 3.88 1.85 3.90
CA ILE A 54 4.09 3.28 4.06
C ILE A 54 2.72 3.93 4.27
N GLU A 55 2.51 4.51 5.44
CA GLU A 55 1.24 5.16 5.78
C GLU A 55 1.25 6.65 5.48
N PHE A 56 0.07 7.20 5.17
CA PHE A 56 -0.14 8.64 5.12
C PHE A 56 -1.52 9.03 5.66
N LYS A 57 -1.67 10.31 6.04
CA LYS A 57 -2.94 10.81 6.59
C LYS A 57 -3.95 11.06 5.48
N LYS A 58 -5.09 10.38 5.53
CA LYS A 58 -6.18 10.60 4.58
C LYS A 58 -6.80 12.00 4.75
N PRO A 59 -6.86 12.84 3.70
CA PRO A 59 -7.63 14.08 3.76
C PRO A 59 -9.13 13.81 3.95
N LYS A 60 -9.80 14.61 4.79
CA LYS A 60 -11.23 14.42 5.10
C LYS A 60 -12.14 14.72 3.90
N SER A 61 -11.74 15.63 3.02
CA SER A 61 -12.52 16.02 1.84
C SER A 61 -12.11 15.25 0.59
N ARG A 62 -13.11 14.86 -0.22
CA ARG A 62 -12.90 14.14 -1.49
C ARG A 62 -12.07 14.94 -2.50
N PHE A 63 -12.30 16.26 -2.59
CA PHE A 63 -11.54 17.15 -3.47
C PHE A 63 -10.11 17.35 -2.96
N LEU A 64 -9.95 17.58 -1.65
CA LEU A 64 -8.63 17.71 -1.04
C LEU A 64 -7.81 16.44 -1.17
N ARG A 65 -8.44 15.26 -1.21
CA ARG A 65 -7.74 13.99 -1.45
C ARG A 65 -7.10 13.93 -2.83
N ILE A 66 -7.77 14.45 -3.87
CA ILE A 66 -7.21 14.46 -5.23
C ILE A 66 -5.99 15.38 -5.29
N LEU A 67 -6.07 16.54 -4.64
CA LEU A 67 -5.03 17.56 -4.70
C LEU A 67 -3.86 17.32 -3.74
N LEU A 68 -4.11 16.85 -2.51
CA LEU A 68 -3.11 16.80 -1.44
C LEU A 68 -2.47 15.43 -1.25
N SER A 69 -3.18 14.33 -1.53
CA SER A 69 -2.62 12.99 -1.29
C SER A 69 -1.32 12.72 -2.06
N PRO A 70 -1.14 13.13 -3.33
CA PRO A 70 0.13 12.96 -4.02
C PRO A 70 1.32 13.62 -3.31
N PHE A 71 1.13 14.82 -2.74
CA PHE A 71 2.18 15.56 -2.04
C PHE A 71 2.50 15.03 -0.63
N GLN A 72 1.62 14.20 -0.06
CA GLN A 72 1.85 13.57 1.25
C GLN A 72 2.66 12.28 1.15
N ILE A 73 2.89 11.79 -0.07
CA ILE A 73 3.54 10.51 -0.37
C ILE A 73 4.97 10.72 -0.92
N LEU A 74 5.24 11.90 -1.49
CA LEU A 74 6.59 12.37 -1.87
C LEU A 74 7.39 12.77 -0.62
#